data_AF-A0A1Y3SPJ0-F1
#
_entry.id   AF-A0A1Y3SPJ0-F1
#
_cell.length_a   1.000
_cell.length_b   1.000
_cell.length_c   1.000
_cell.angle_alpha   90.00
_cell.angle_beta   90.00
_cell.angle_gamma   90.00
#
_symmetry.space_group_name_H-M   'P 1'
#
loop_
_entity.id
_entity.type
_entity.pdbx_description
1 polymer ?
#
loop_
_entity_poly.entity_id
_entity_poly.type
_entity_poly.pdbx_seq_one_letter_code
_entity_poly.pdbx_strand_id
1 'polypeptide(L)'
;MTELQPNESRTRIVDVREGRIEYTIKASGTKDYFSYDEILYRVLCSNILKPYCGKDGRSRVKVYNNGRDENFLLYDVAMACYMGVVKEDTFLEDMFEYRKHKIDRDLVVDHADGNESNNTKYNISLMTREANNQKGRIVSRFRRPFIVVPCYVDGIYRVRFQVTTHMDVLIAAVNRFLFQKGKGCILGNPESTLVQNLYCDNEYDFFALLNHIADRNIRYAGIEVVQRQRTGRGWRKTSESCFLDDVLTSMQAQECLAKEPLHMFDRFTIQNEL
;
A
#
# COMPACT_ATOMS: atom_id res chain seq x y z
N MET A 1 20.48 -12.88 -8.90
CA MET A 1 20.23 -11.81 -9.89
C MET A 1 21.41 -10.85 -9.81
N THR A 2 22.01 -10.53 -10.95
CA THR A 2 23.14 -9.59 -11.05
C THR A 2 22.61 -8.16 -10.84
N GLU A 3 23.19 -7.40 -9.92
CA GLU A 3 22.85 -5.97 -9.77
C GLU A 3 23.23 -5.22 -11.06
N LEU A 4 22.26 -4.54 -11.67
CA LEU A 4 22.52 -3.64 -12.79
C LEU A 4 23.10 -2.35 -12.23
N GLN A 5 24.09 -1.77 -12.90
CA GLN A 5 24.57 -0.44 -12.49
C GLN A 5 23.43 0.60 -12.62
N PRO A 6 23.34 1.57 -11.69
CA PRO A 6 22.33 2.62 -11.77
C PRO A 6 22.41 3.37 -13.10
N ASN A 7 21.27 3.55 -13.77
CA ASN A 7 21.15 4.41 -14.93
C ASN A 7 20.90 5.84 -14.46
N GLU A 8 21.91 6.69 -14.60
CA GLU A 8 21.88 8.06 -14.12
C GLU A 8 21.82 9.06 -15.28
N SER A 9 20.89 10.01 -15.19
CA SER A 9 20.76 11.13 -16.12
C SER A 9 20.79 12.46 -15.36
N ARG A 10 20.65 13.59 -16.08
CA ARG A 10 20.59 14.92 -15.44
C ARG A 10 19.37 15.10 -14.54
N THR A 11 18.25 14.42 -14.82
CA THR A 11 16.96 14.66 -14.13
C THR A 11 16.54 13.54 -13.20
N ARG A 12 17.10 12.33 -13.36
CA ARG A 12 16.70 11.13 -12.61
C ARG A 12 17.83 10.15 -12.38
N ILE A 13 17.63 9.28 -11.39
CA ILE A 13 18.41 8.06 -11.16
C ILE A 13 17.42 6.90 -11.23
N VAL A 14 17.74 5.88 -12.01
CA VAL A 14 16.97 4.64 -12.13
C VAL A 14 17.87 3.49 -11.72
N ASP A 15 17.61 2.89 -10.57
CA ASP A 15 18.41 1.80 -10.02
C ASP A 15 17.57 0.53 -9.92
N VAL A 16 18.20 -0.64 -10.07
CA VAL A 16 17.52 -1.95 -9.96
C VAL A 16 18.20 -2.75 -8.88
N ARG A 17 17.47 -2.98 -7.78
CA ARG A 17 17.95 -3.73 -6.61
C ARG A 17 16.90 -4.73 -6.21
N GLU A 18 17.29 -5.95 -5.85
CA GLU A 18 16.40 -6.94 -5.25
C GLU A 18 15.09 -7.20 -6.04
N GLY A 19 15.10 -7.04 -7.37
CA GLY A 19 13.90 -7.21 -8.21
C GLY A 19 12.90 -6.05 -8.19
N ARG A 20 13.29 -4.88 -7.68
CA ARG A 20 12.54 -3.61 -7.76
C ARG A 20 13.32 -2.54 -8.53
N ILE A 21 12.59 -1.58 -9.09
CA ILE A 21 13.15 -0.34 -9.66
C ILE A 21 13.02 0.75 -8.59
N GLU A 22 14.14 1.39 -8.24
CA GLU A 22 14.18 2.59 -7.41
C GLU A 22 14.38 3.80 -8.32
N TYR A 23 13.38 4.67 -8.37
CA TYR A 23 13.35 5.83 -9.25
C TYR A 23 13.46 7.10 -8.42
N THR A 24 14.48 7.92 -8.66
CA THR A 24 14.68 9.18 -7.94
C THR A 24 14.59 10.36 -8.89
N ILE A 25 13.70 11.31 -8.60
CA ILE A 25 13.62 12.59 -9.31
C ILE A 25 14.62 13.55 -8.67
N LYS A 26 15.74 13.83 -9.35
CA LYS A 26 16.86 14.59 -8.77
C LYS A 26 16.47 15.98 -8.30
N ALA A 27 15.59 16.65 -9.04
CA ALA A 27 15.18 18.02 -8.74
C ALA A 27 14.45 18.16 -7.39
N SER A 28 13.69 17.14 -6.97
CA SER A 28 12.93 17.15 -5.72
C SER A 28 13.52 16.23 -4.64
N GLY A 29 14.40 15.29 -5.01
CA GLY A 29 14.83 14.21 -4.15
C GLY A 29 13.74 13.15 -3.88
N THR A 30 12.58 13.26 -4.55
CA THR A 30 11.48 12.29 -4.41
C THR A 30 11.92 10.94 -4.94
N LYS A 31 11.63 9.88 -4.18
CA LYS A 31 11.95 8.50 -4.51
C LYS A 31 10.67 7.68 -4.61
N ASP A 32 10.52 7.00 -5.72
CA ASP A 32 9.40 6.11 -6.03
C ASP A 32 9.93 4.69 -6.25
N TYR A 33 9.13 3.70 -5.90
CA TYR A 33 9.51 2.29 -5.95
C TYR A 33 8.54 1.51 -6.82
N PHE A 34 9.06 0.66 -7.70
CA PHE A 34 8.26 -0.12 -8.64
C PHE A 34 8.71 -1.59 -8.61
N SER A 35 7.80 -2.51 -8.94
CA SER A 35 8.20 -3.87 -9.26
C SER A 35 8.99 -3.86 -10.56
N TYR A 36 10.03 -4.69 -10.66
CA TYR A 36 10.77 -4.79 -11.92
C TYR A 36 9.85 -5.33 -13.02
N ASP A 37 9.73 -4.54 -14.07
CA ASP A 37 9.09 -4.85 -15.34
C ASP A 37 9.98 -4.28 -16.43
N GLU A 38 10.29 -5.07 -17.47
CA GLU A 38 11.28 -4.68 -18.48
C GLU A 38 10.83 -3.46 -19.28
N ILE A 39 9.55 -3.40 -19.66
CA ILE A 39 8.98 -2.27 -20.41
C ILE A 39 9.00 -1.03 -19.52
N LEU A 40 8.55 -1.15 -18.27
CA LEU A 40 8.60 -0.03 -17.32
C LEU A 40 10.03 0.48 -17.12
N TYR A 41 11.00 -0.41 -16.95
CA TYR A 41 12.41 -0.03 -16.77
C TYR A 41 12.94 0.76 -17.97
N ARG A 42 12.68 0.28 -19.20
CA ARG A 42 13.12 0.96 -20.42
C ARG A 42 12.44 2.33 -20.59
N VAL A 43 11.13 2.39 -20.34
CA VAL A 43 10.35 3.64 -20.34
C VAL A 43 10.93 4.64 -19.33
N LEU A 44 11.16 4.23 -18.08
CA LEU A 44 11.74 5.09 -17.03
C LEU A 44 13.18 5.50 -17.34
N CYS A 45 13.95 4.69 -18.08
CA CYS A 45 15.28 5.03 -18.54
C CYS A 45 15.27 5.98 -19.75
N SER A 46 14.14 6.19 -20.43
CA SER A 46 14.08 6.97 -21.67
C SER A 46 14.25 8.48 -21.46
N ASN A 47 15.04 9.10 -22.34
CA ASN A 47 15.31 10.54 -22.31
C ASN A 47 14.14 11.40 -22.80
N ILE A 48 13.13 10.78 -23.42
CA ILE A 48 11.90 11.49 -23.80
C ILE A 48 11.07 11.88 -22.58
N LEU A 49 11.21 11.15 -21.47
CA LEU A 49 10.52 11.43 -20.21
C LEU A 49 11.28 12.48 -19.41
N LYS A 50 10.61 13.60 -19.15
CA LYS A 50 11.08 14.65 -18.24
C LYS A 50 10.34 14.53 -16.91
N PRO A 51 10.94 13.92 -15.87
CA PRO A 51 10.28 13.77 -14.59
C PRO A 51 10.21 15.08 -13.82
N TYR A 52 9.15 15.23 -13.04
CA TYR A 52 8.96 16.34 -12.13
C TYR A 52 8.00 15.95 -10.99
N CYS A 53 8.08 16.68 -9.88
CA CYS A 53 7.08 16.61 -8.82
C CYS A 53 6.09 17.76 -9.01
N GLY A 54 4.80 17.46 -9.08
CA GLY A 54 3.78 18.50 -9.22
C GLY A 54 3.49 19.20 -7.90
N LYS A 55 2.68 20.27 -7.96
CA LYS A 55 2.35 21.10 -6.78
C LYS A 55 1.61 20.35 -5.67
N ASP A 56 0.95 19.26 -6.01
CA ASP A 56 0.27 18.36 -5.08
C ASP A 56 1.20 17.30 -4.47
N GLY A 57 2.51 17.36 -4.74
CA GLY A 57 3.51 16.42 -4.24
C GLY A 57 3.64 15.12 -5.05
N ARG A 58 2.85 14.96 -6.12
CA ARG A 58 2.85 13.72 -6.92
C ARG A 58 3.89 13.70 -8.02
N SER A 59 4.61 12.58 -8.10
CA SER A 59 5.57 12.31 -9.16
C SER A 59 4.90 12.14 -10.52
N ARG A 60 5.43 12.83 -11.52
CA ARG A 60 4.91 12.85 -12.89
C ARG A 60 6.04 12.78 -13.89
N VAL A 61 5.69 12.39 -15.11
CA VAL A 61 6.54 12.52 -16.29
C VAL A 61 5.85 13.39 -17.33
N LYS A 62 6.67 14.19 -17.98
CA LYS A 62 6.28 15.04 -19.11
C LYS A 62 6.90 14.48 -20.38
N VAL A 63 6.08 14.36 -21.42
CA VAL A 63 6.48 13.94 -22.78
C VAL A 63 6.08 15.04 -23.75
N TYR A 64 7.02 15.49 -24.56
CA TYR A 64 6.73 16.50 -25.57
C TYR A 64 6.13 15.84 -26.81
N ASN A 65 4.96 16.29 -27.24
CA ASN A 65 4.26 15.79 -28.41
C ASN A 65 3.69 16.96 -29.23
N ASN A 66 4.10 17.09 -30.49
CA ASN A 66 3.53 18.03 -31.46
C ASN A 66 3.29 19.45 -30.93
N GLY A 67 4.28 20.05 -30.25
CA GLY A 67 4.17 21.42 -29.73
C GLY A 67 3.64 21.54 -28.31
N ARG A 68 3.24 20.45 -27.66
CA ARG A 68 2.62 20.46 -26.32
C ARG A 68 3.28 19.45 -25.37
N ASP A 69 3.24 19.80 -24.09
CA ASP A 69 3.71 18.93 -23.02
C ASP A 69 2.55 18.08 -22.48
N GLU A 70 2.64 16.78 -22.67
CA GLU A 70 1.72 15.79 -22.13
C GLU A 70 2.23 15.27 -20.80
N ASN A 71 1.37 15.23 -19.79
CA ASN A 71 1.78 14.91 -18.42
C ASN A 71 1.08 13.64 -17.94
N PHE A 72 1.84 12.67 -17.45
CA PHE A 72 1.33 11.43 -16.87
C PHE A 72 1.82 11.28 -15.43
N LEU A 73 1.00 10.70 -14.57
CA LEU A 73 1.40 10.32 -13.22
C LEU A 73 2.28 9.08 -13.29
N LEU A 74 3.33 9.00 -12.46
CA LEU A 74 4.24 7.85 -12.52
C LEU A 74 3.54 6.53 -12.18
N TYR A 75 2.62 6.54 -11.21
CA TYR A 75 1.83 5.34 -10.89
C TYR A 75 0.91 4.90 -12.03
N ASP A 76 0.46 5.84 -12.89
CA ASP A 76 -0.35 5.50 -14.06
C ASP A 76 0.51 4.82 -15.13
N VAL A 77 1.73 5.30 -15.33
CA VAL A 77 2.72 4.66 -16.21
C VAL A 77 3.04 3.25 -15.72
N ALA A 78 3.27 3.08 -14.41
CA ALA A 78 3.54 1.77 -13.82
C ALA A 78 2.38 0.78 -14.01
N MET A 79 1.15 1.20 -13.67
CA MET A 79 -0.02 0.36 -13.83
C MET A 79 -0.22 -0.07 -15.29
N ALA A 80 -0.08 0.85 -16.24
CA ALA A 80 -0.24 0.54 -17.66
C ALA A 80 0.82 -0.46 -18.17
N CYS A 81 2.07 -0.35 -17.69
CA CYS A 81 3.12 -1.32 -17.99
C CYS A 81 2.80 -2.70 -17.39
N TYR A 82 2.41 -2.77 -16.11
CA TYR A 82 2.05 -4.05 -15.47
C TYR A 82 0.85 -4.74 -16.11
N MET A 83 -0.09 -3.97 -16.66
CA MET A 83 -1.24 -4.50 -17.42
C MET A 83 -0.85 -4.98 -18.83
N GLY A 84 0.38 -4.70 -19.30
CA GLY A 84 0.82 -5.03 -20.64
C GLY A 84 0.11 -4.25 -21.75
N VAL A 85 -0.51 -3.12 -21.43
CA VAL A 85 -1.25 -2.28 -22.39
C VAL A 85 -0.39 -1.20 -23.03
N VAL A 86 0.87 -1.09 -22.63
CA VAL A 86 1.85 -0.13 -23.14
C VAL A 86 3.07 -0.87 -23.67
N LYS A 87 3.58 -0.43 -24.82
CA LYS A 87 4.86 -0.86 -25.38
C LYS A 87 5.82 0.31 -25.45
N GLU A 88 7.12 0.03 -25.52
CA GLU A 88 8.16 1.05 -25.60
C GLU A 88 8.01 1.95 -26.84
N ASP A 89 7.80 1.35 -28.02
CA ASP A 89 7.76 2.06 -29.30
C ASP A 89 6.48 2.91 -29.48
N THR A 90 5.36 2.46 -28.90
CA THR A 90 4.04 3.11 -28.99
C THR A 90 3.63 3.78 -27.68
N PHE A 91 4.59 4.02 -26.77
CA PHE A 91 4.34 4.44 -25.38
C PHE A 91 3.31 5.55 -25.25
N LEU A 92 3.46 6.62 -26.04
CA LEU A 92 2.61 7.79 -25.90
C LEU A 92 1.17 7.52 -26.35
N GLU A 93 1.00 6.82 -27.47
CA GLU A 93 -0.30 6.44 -28.02
C GLU A 93 -1.03 5.51 -27.06
N ASP A 94 -0.34 4.45 -26.61
CA ASP A 94 -0.86 3.48 -25.63
C ASP A 94 -1.27 4.15 -24.31
N MET A 95 -0.48 5.11 -23.82
CA MET A 95 -0.80 5.86 -22.60
C MET A 95 -2.02 6.76 -22.76
N PHE A 96 -2.27 7.30 -23.95
CA PHE A 96 -3.51 8.04 -24.23
C PHE A 96 -4.72 7.12 -24.26
N GLU A 97 -4.61 5.95 -24.87
CA GLU A 97 -5.68 4.94 -24.88
C GLU A 97 -5.99 4.45 -23.47
N TYR A 98 -4.96 4.13 -22.67
CA TYR A 98 -5.10 3.77 -21.26
C TYR A 98 -5.80 4.88 -20.46
N ARG A 99 -5.41 6.15 -20.65
CA ARG A 99 -6.05 7.29 -19.97
C ARG A 99 -7.52 7.39 -20.35
N LYS A 100 -7.85 7.28 -21.64
CA LYS A 100 -9.23 7.33 -22.14
C LYS A 100 -10.05 6.20 -21.51
N HIS A 101 -9.52 4.98 -21.54
CA HIS A 101 -10.15 3.81 -20.93
C HIS A 101 -10.48 4.00 -19.45
N LYS A 102 -9.55 4.59 -18.67
CA LYS A 102 -9.80 4.93 -17.27
C LYS A 102 -10.89 5.97 -17.08
N ILE A 103 -10.89 7.03 -17.87
CA ILE A 103 -11.89 8.10 -17.80
C ILE A 103 -13.28 7.55 -18.12
N ASP A 104 -13.40 6.78 -19.19
CA ASP A 104 -14.68 6.21 -19.66
C ASP A 104 -15.33 5.27 -18.62
N ARG A 105 -14.53 4.74 -17.67
CA ARG A 105 -14.97 3.82 -16.61
C ARG A 105 -14.88 4.41 -15.20
N ASP A 106 -14.59 5.70 -15.06
CA ASP A 106 -14.30 6.39 -13.78
C ASP A 106 -13.28 5.65 -12.89
N LEU A 107 -12.26 5.05 -13.52
CA LEU A 107 -11.22 4.32 -12.81
C LEU A 107 -10.07 5.25 -12.41
N VAL A 108 -9.54 4.99 -11.22
CA VAL A 108 -8.32 5.61 -10.67
C VAL A 108 -7.36 4.52 -10.21
N VAL A 109 -6.07 4.85 -10.16
CA VAL A 109 -5.10 3.97 -9.51
C VAL A 109 -5.23 4.15 -8.01
N ASP A 110 -5.34 3.04 -7.31
CA ASP A 110 -5.33 2.93 -5.87
C ASP A 110 -4.00 2.37 -5.38
N HIS A 111 -3.51 2.90 -4.26
CA HIS A 111 -2.35 2.37 -3.53
C HIS A 111 -2.86 1.67 -2.29
N ALA A 112 -2.84 0.34 -2.24
CA ALA A 112 -3.45 -0.49 -1.20
C ALA A 112 -3.06 -0.03 0.22
N ASP A 113 -1.77 0.25 0.43
CA ASP A 113 -1.19 0.77 1.69
C ASP A 113 -1.27 2.31 1.85
N GLY A 114 -1.90 3.02 0.92
CA GLY A 114 -2.03 4.47 0.90
C GLY A 114 -0.75 5.25 0.63
N ASN A 115 0.37 4.58 0.35
CA ASN A 115 1.66 5.21 0.12
C ASN A 115 1.90 5.44 -1.37
N GLU A 116 1.79 6.71 -1.80
CA GLU A 116 1.91 7.09 -3.22
C GLU A 116 3.32 6.85 -3.82
N SER A 117 4.34 6.59 -2.98
CA SER A 117 5.69 6.22 -3.42
C SER A 117 5.88 4.72 -3.64
N ASN A 118 4.97 3.87 -3.14
CA ASN A 118 4.98 2.43 -3.35
C ASN A 118 4.15 2.08 -4.60
N ASN A 119 4.76 2.12 -5.77
CA ASN A 119 4.12 1.85 -7.06
C ASN A 119 4.36 0.42 -7.55
N THR A 120 4.55 -0.52 -6.61
CA THR A 120 4.73 -1.94 -6.92
C THR A 120 3.43 -2.57 -7.42
N LYS A 121 3.53 -3.62 -8.24
CA LYS A 121 2.36 -4.32 -8.79
C LYS A 121 1.46 -4.93 -7.70
N TYR A 122 2.02 -5.18 -6.52
CA TYR A 122 1.28 -5.70 -5.36
C TYR A 122 0.60 -4.62 -4.55
N ASN A 123 0.97 -3.35 -4.73
CA ASN A 123 0.34 -2.23 -4.04
C ASN A 123 -0.68 -1.51 -4.91
N ILE A 124 -0.52 -1.51 -6.23
CA ILE A 124 -1.41 -0.74 -7.11
C ILE A 124 -2.49 -1.59 -7.77
N SER A 125 -3.71 -1.04 -7.84
CA SER A 125 -4.85 -1.62 -8.54
C SER A 125 -5.72 -0.52 -9.18
N LEU A 126 -6.62 -0.90 -10.09
CA LEU A 126 -7.65 0.01 -10.60
C LEU A 126 -8.95 -0.18 -9.83
N MET A 127 -9.55 0.92 -9.40
CA MET A 127 -10.88 0.95 -8.78
C MET A 127 -11.60 2.24 -9.14
N THR A 128 -12.89 2.33 -8.86
CA THR A 128 -13.64 3.57 -9.09
C THR A 128 -13.14 4.71 -8.20
N ARG A 129 -13.34 5.95 -8.64
CA ARG A 129 -12.97 7.13 -7.84
C ARG A 129 -13.71 7.16 -6.49
N GLU A 130 -14.98 6.77 -6.50
CA GLU A 130 -15.80 6.67 -5.29
C GLU A 130 -15.20 5.67 -4.30
N ALA A 131 -14.87 4.47 -4.76
CA ALA A 131 -14.22 3.41 -4.00
C ALA A 131 -12.92 3.89 -3.32
N ASN A 132 -12.01 4.50 -4.09
CA ASN A 132 -10.74 5.00 -3.55
C ASN A 132 -10.93 6.07 -2.45
N ASN A 133 -11.89 6.98 -2.65
CA ASN A 133 -12.22 8.02 -1.66
C ASN A 133 -12.77 7.43 -0.34
N GLN A 134 -13.54 6.32 -0.41
CA GLN A 134 -14.05 5.65 0.78
C GLN A 134 -12.92 4.96 1.55
N LYS A 135 -12.00 4.29 0.86
CA LYS A 135 -10.87 3.57 1.47
C LYS A 135 -10.04 4.44 2.41
N GLY A 136 -9.68 5.64 1.99
CA GLY A 136 -8.87 6.56 2.79
C GLY A 136 -9.49 6.89 4.15
N ARG A 137 -10.82 6.84 4.26
CA ARG A 137 -11.53 7.03 5.54
C ARG A 137 -11.39 5.81 6.45
N ILE A 138 -11.52 4.60 5.90
CA ILE A 138 -11.46 3.33 6.66
C ILE A 138 -10.06 3.15 7.25
N VAL A 139 -9.05 3.27 6.39
CA VAL A 139 -7.64 3.12 6.72
C VAL A 139 -7.21 4.00 7.89
N SER A 140 -7.74 5.23 7.96
CA SER A 140 -7.39 6.19 9.03
C SER A 140 -7.78 5.75 10.45
N ARG A 141 -8.60 4.68 10.56
CA ARG A 141 -9.13 4.13 11.81
C ARG A 141 -8.22 3.07 12.43
N PHE A 142 -7.35 2.46 11.65
CA PHE A 142 -6.39 1.49 12.15
C PHE A 142 -5.26 2.21 12.89
N ARG A 143 -4.91 1.71 14.09
CA ARG A 143 -3.82 2.22 14.95
C ARG A 143 -3.07 1.05 15.55
N ARG A 144 -1.81 1.25 15.95
CA ARG A 144 -1.10 0.26 16.78
C ARG A 144 -1.97 -0.12 18.00
N PRO A 145 -2.00 -1.39 18.42
CA PRO A 145 -1.14 -2.53 18.03
C PRO A 145 -1.55 -3.25 16.73
N PHE A 146 -2.54 -2.73 16.00
CA PHE A 146 -3.03 -3.36 14.77
C PHE A 146 -2.13 -3.04 13.58
N ILE A 147 -1.78 -4.08 12.83
CA ILE A 147 -1.04 -3.99 11.56
C ILE A 147 -1.95 -4.58 10.47
N VAL A 148 -2.11 -3.84 9.38
CA VAL A 148 -2.84 -4.28 8.19
C VAL A 148 -1.88 -4.25 7.02
N VAL A 149 -1.69 -5.39 6.36
CA VAL A 149 -0.89 -5.52 5.14
C VAL A 149 -1.84 -5.92 4.01
N PRO A 150 -2.31 -4.96 3.19
CA PRO A 150 -3.07 -5.26 1.99
C PRO A 150 -2.13 -5.43 0.79
N CYS A 151 -2.43 -6.37 -0.09
CA CYS A 151 -1.83 -6.46 -1.42
C CYS A 151 -2.84 -6.89 -2.48
N TYR A 152 -2.52 -6.63 -3.74
CA TYR A 152 -3.32 -6.99 -4.90
C TYR A 152 -2.53 -7.96 -5.78
N VAL A 153 -3.13 -9.10 -6.13
CA VAL A 153 -2.50 -10.14 -6.94
C VAL A 153 -3.51 -10.67 -7.94
N ASP A 154 -3.30 -10.41 -9.23
CA ASP A 154 -4.05 -10.99 -10.33
C ASP A 154 -5.59 -10.89 -10.18
N GLY A 155 -6.10 -9.71 -9.81
CA GLY A 155 -7.54 -9.50 -9.60
C GLY A 155 -8.00 -9.69 -8.15
N ILE A 156 -7.17 -10.26 -7.28
CA ILE A 156 -7.54 -10.63 -5.91
C ILE A 156 -6.89 -9.69 -4.92
N TYR A 157 -7.69 -9.10 -4.04
CA TYR A 157 -7.22 -8.39 -2.86
C TYR A 157 -6.95 -9.38 -1.75
N ARG A 158 -5.73 -9.38 -1.21
CA ARG A 158 -5.30 -10.18 -0.07
C ARG A 158 -4.96 -9.25 1.08
N VAL A 159 -5.42 -9.59 2.27
CA VAL A 159 -5.23 -8.76 3.47
C VAL A 159 -4.77 -9.63 4.61
N ARG A 160 -3.61 -9.28 5.16
CA ARG A 160 -3.15 -9.78 6.45
C ARG A 160 -3.48 -8.78 7.53
N PHE A 161 -4.25 -9.23 8.51
CA PHE A 161 -4.50 -8.50 9.73
C PHE A 161 -3.69 -9.13 10.86
N GLN A 162 -2.96 -8.30 11.60
CA GLN A 162 -2.18 -8.72 12.75
C GLN A 162 -2.47 -7.84 13.94
N VAL A 163 -2.62 -8.46 15.12
CA VAL A 163 -2.62 -7.76 16.40
C VAL A 163 -1.26 -8.03 17.06
N THR A 164 -0.46 -6.99 17.26
CA THR A 164 0.83 -7.09 17.93
C THR A 164 0.73 -6.45 19.31
N THR A 165 0.11 -7.14 20.26
CA THR A 165 0.09 -6.69 21.64
C THR A 165 1.37 -7.12 22.35
N HIS A 166 2.17 -6.14 22.77
CA HIS A 166 3.09 -6.39 23.87
C HIS A 166 2.22 -6.68 25.10
N MET A 167 2.33 -7.90 25.62
CA MET A 167 1.56 -8.31 26.80
C MET A 167 2.16 -7.74 28.07
N ASP A 168 3.21 -6.92 28.00
CA ASP A 168 3.92 -6.30 29.12
C ASP A 168 2.95 -5.57 30.07
N VAL A 169 1.99 -4.81 29.54
CA VAL A 169 0.96 -4.13 30.35
C VAL A 169 0.02 -5.12 31.03
N LEU A 170 -0.41 -6.17 30.32
CA LEU A 170 -1.29 -7.21 30.86
C LEU A 170 -0.56 -8.05 31.92
N ILE A 171 0.66 -8.48 31.63
CA ILE A 171 1.53 -9.20 32.55
C ILE A 171 1.81 -8.35 33.78
N ALA A 172 2.07 -7.05 33.63
CA ALA A 172 2.27 -6.17 34.78
C ALA A 172 1.03 -6.13 35.68
N ALA A 173 -0.17 -6.07 35.09
CA ALA A 173 -1.44 -6.11 35.83
C ALA A 173 -1.67 -7.47 36.51
N VAL A 174 -1.44 -8.58 35.78
CA VAL A 174 -1.59 -9.96 36.29
C VAL A 174 -0.56 -10.25 37.37
N ASN A 175 0.71 -9.88 37.18
CA ASN A 175 1.76 -10.04 38.18
C ASN A 175 1.49 -9.23 39.43
N ARG A 176 0.91 -8.03 39.31
CA ARG A 176 0.47 -7.24 40.48
C ARG A 176 -0.60 -7.98 41.27
N PHE A 177 -1.58 -8.59 40.60
CA PHE A 177 -2.61 -9.41 41.24
C PHE A 177 -2.05 -10.70 41.86
N LEU A 178 -1.20 -11.43 41.14
CA LEU A 178 -0.55 -12.66 41.62
C LEU A 178 0.31 -12.40 42.86
N PHE A 179 1.08 -11.30 42.85
CA PHE A 179 1.85 -10.84 43.99
C PHE A 179 0.97 -10.57 45.21
N GLN A 180 -0.16 -9.87 45.04
CA GLN A 180 -1.14 -9.64 46.12
C GLN A 180 -1.76 -10.93 46.67
N LYS A 181 -1.77 -12.01 45.90
CA LYS A 181 -2.28 -13.34 46.30
C LYS A 181 -1.18 -14.29 46.80
N GLY A 182 0.07 -13.82 46.94
CA GLY A 182 1.21 -14.65 47.35
C GLY A 182 1.54 -15.77 46.35
N LYS A 183 1.20 -15.58 45.08
CA LYS A 183 1.48 -16.53 43.98
C LYS A 183 2.74 -16.11 43.23
N GLY A 184 3.41 -17.08 42.60
CA GLY A 184 4.56 -16.81 41.74
C GLY A 184 4.18 -15.92 40.55
N CYS A 185 5.09 -15.03 40.16
CA CYS A 185 4.92 -14.15 39.00
C CYS A 185 5.13 -14.91 37.68
N ILE A 186 4.46 -14.46 36.63
CA ILE A 186 4.75 -14.84 35.25
C ILE A 186 6.09 -14.21 34.87
N LEU A 187 7.04 -15.03 34.43
CA LEU A 187 8.35 -14.62 33.92
C LEU A 187 8.33 -14.62 32.39
N GLY A 188 8.84 -13.56 31.76
CA GLY A 188 8.87 -13.35 30.31
C GLY A 188 7.80 -12.39 29.79
N ASN A 189 7.92 -11.99 28.51
CA ASN A 189 6.93 -11.24 27.75
C ASN A 189 6.37 -12.16 26.65
N PRO A 190 5.26 -12.90 26.86
CA PRO A 190 4.61 -13.60 25.78
C PRO A 190 4.08 -12.57 24.78
N GLU A 191 4.39 -12.75 23.52
CA GLU A 191 3.73 -12.03 22.44
C GLU A 191 2.52 -12.84 22.03
N SER A 192 1.33 -12.23 22.05
CA SER A 192 0.16 -12.80 21.40
C SER A 192 0.01 -12.13 20.05
N THR A 193 0.34 -12.88 18.99
CA THR A 193 0.07 -12.45 17.62
C THR A 193 -1.17 -13.15 17.13
N LEU A 194 -2.29 -12.42 17.06
CA LEU A 194 -3.43 -12.87 16.25
C LEU A 194 -3.13 -12.51 14.81
N VAL A 195 -3.01 -13.49 13.93
CA VAL A 195 -2.85 -13.30 12.48
C VAL A 195 -4.09 -13.84 11.78
N GLN A 196 -4.68 -13.03 10.91
CA GLN A 196 -5.75 -13.44 10.01
C GLN A 196 -5.36 -13.09 8.58
N ASN A 197 -5.42 -14.06 7.69
CA ASN A 197 -5.18 -13.89 6.27
C ASN A 197 -6.52 -14.02 5.55
N LEU A 198 -6.96 -12.96 4.90
CA LEU A 198 -8.24 -12.87 4.23
C LEU A 198 -8.05 -12.52 2.75
N TYR A 199 -8.93 -12.98 1.88
CA TYR A 199 -8.96 -12.50 0.49
C TYR A 199 -10.37 -12.17 0.01
N CYS A 200 -10.44 -11.33 -1.01
CA CYS A 200 -11.66 -10.93 -1.70
C CYS A 200 -11.39 -10.59 -3.17
N ASP A 201 -12.43 -10.68 -4.00
CA ASP A 201 -12.28 -10.70 -5.47
C ASP A 201 -12.53 -9.34 -6.13
N ASN A 202 -13.04 -8.35 -5.38
CA ASN A 202 -13.41 -7.04 -5.92
C ASN A 202 -13.21 -5.93 -4.89
N GLU A 203 -13.24 -4.69 -5.35
CA GLU A 203 -13.02 -3.51 -4.54
C GLU A 203 -14.09 -3.32 -3.44
N TYR A 204 -15.35 -3.69 -3.70
CA TYR A 204 -16.43 -3.54 -2.72
C TYR A 204 -16.23 -4.47 -1.52
N ASP A 205 -15.91 -5.74 -1.78
CA ASP A 205 -15.60 -6.72 -0.74
C ASP A 205 -14.32 -6.35 0.01
N PHE A 206 -13.34 -5.75 -0.69
CA PHE A 206 -12.12 -5.23 -0.05
C PHE A 206 -12.45 -4.11 0.97
N PHE A 207 -13.34 -3.17 0.63
CA PHE A 207 -13.76 -2.15 1.61
C PHE A 207 -14.58 -2.73 2.75
N ALA A 208 -15.48 -3.66 2.45
CA ALA A 208 -16.27 -4.32 3.49
C ALA A 208 -15.37 -5.11 4.44
N LEU A 209 -14.33 -5.77 3.91
CA LEU A 209 -13.30 -6.45 4.70
C LEU A 209 -12.54 -5.45 5.57
N LEU A 210 -12.05 -4.34 4.99
CA LEU A 210 -11.31 -3.33 5.77
C LEU A 210 -12.21 -2.70 6.84
N ASN A 211 -13.47 -2.41 6.53
CA ASN A 211 -14.44 -1.93 7.51
C ASN A 211 -14.70 -2.97 8.59
N HIS A 212 -14.90 -4.23 8.23
CA HIS A 212 -15.08 -5.31 9.21
C HIS A 212 -13.91 -5.42 10.16
N ILE A 213 -12.67 -5.30 9.67
CA ILE A 213 -11.47 -5.27 10.53
C ILE A 213 -11.44 -3.99 11.38
N ALA A 214 -11.78 -2.83 10.81
CA ALA A 214 -11.76 -1.54 11.52
C ALA A 214 -12.88 -1.40 12.57
N ASP A 215 -14.06 -1.99 12.30
CA ASP A 215 -15.24 -2.06 13.15
C ASP A 215 -15.08 -3.12 14.24
N ARG A 216 -14.26 -4.15 13.97
CA ARG A 216 -13.89 -5.19 14.94
C ARG A 216 -13.20 -4.69 16.19
N ASN A 217 -13.01 -3.37 16.39
CA ASN A 217 -12.63 -2.67 17.64
C ASN A 217 -12.56 -3.65 18.81
N ILE A 218 -11.42 -4.33 18.88
CA ILE A 218 -11.30 -5.55 19.65
C ILE A 218 -11.58 -5.14 21.10
N ARG A 219 -12.64 -5.70 21.70
CA ARG A 219 -12.83 -5.67 23.14
C ARG A 219 -11.62 -6.38 23.75
N TYR A 220 -10.55 -5.64 23.99
CA TYR A 220 -9.38 -6.21 24.65
C TYR A 220 -9.74 -6.35 26.13
N ALA A 221 -9.86 -7.60 26.59
CA ALA A 221 -10.30 -7.93 27.95
C ALA A 221 -11.68 -7.33 28.35
N GLY A 222 -12.61 -7.20 27.40
CA GLY A 222 -13.95 -6.66 27.67
C GLY A 222 -14.03 -5.14 27.79
N ILE A 223 -12.92 -4.43 27.57
CA ILE A 223 -12.89 -2.97 27.53
C ILE A 223 -13.09 -2.53 26.07
N GLU A 224 -14.12 -1.73 25.85
CA GLU A 224 -14.30 -1.03 24.58
C GLU A 224 -13.17 0.00 24.45
N VAL A 225 -12.25 -0.23 23.51
CA VAL A 225 -11.21 0.74 23.20
C VAL A 225 -11.88 1.88 22.43
N VAL A 226 -12.31 2.90 23.17
CA VAL A 226 -12.95 4.09 22.59
C VAL A 226 -11.96 4.75 21.63
N GLN A 227 -12.25 4.68 20.33
CA GLN A 227 -11.50 5.44 19.33
C GLN A 227 -11.66 6.93 19.66
N ARG A 228 -10.56 7.66 19.85
CA ARG A 228 -10.61 9.12 19.96
C ARG A 228 -11.20 9.67 18.67
N GLN A 229 -12.40 10.24 18.76
CA GLN A 229 -13.01 10.94 17.64
C GLN A 229 -12.13 12.09 17.17
N ARG A 230 -12.16 12.29 15.86
CA ARG A 230 -11.48 13.34 15.11
C ARG A 230 -11.79 14.72 15.71
N THR A 231 -10.79 15.40 16.26
CA THR A 231 -10.87 16.87 16.41
C THR A 231 -10.50 17.48 15.05
N GLY A 232 -11.33 18.41 14.56
CA GLY A 232 -11.39 18.85 13.16
C GLY A 232 -10.21 19.66 12.61
N ARG A 233 -8.96 19.37 12.98
CA ARG A 233 -7.76 19.97 12.37
C ARG A 233 -6.94 18.88 11.71
N GLY A 234 -6.60 19.09 10.44
CA GLY A 234 -6.03 18.11 9.50
C GLY A 234 -4.84 17.29 9.99
N TRP A 235 -4.46 16.33 9.15
CA TRP A 235 -3.36 15.38 9.28
C TRP A 235 -2.18 15.93 10.11
N ARG A 236 -2.13 15.58 11.39
CA ARG A 236 -0.86 15.52 12.09
C ARG A 236 -0.23 14.20 11.66
N LYS A 237 0.96 14.25 11.04
CA LYS A 237 1.86 13.09 10.96
C LYS A 237 2.13 12.65 12.40
N THR A 238 1.33 11.74 12.93
CA THR A 238 1.65 11.01 14.16
C THR A 238 2.36 9.73 13.75
N SER A 239 3.35 9.33 14.53
CA SER A 239 4.10 8.06 14.45
C SER A 239 3.22 6.83 14.75
N GLU A 240 1.95 6.89 14.35
CA GLU A 240 0.85 5.99 14.74
C GLU A 240 0.09 5.50 13.49
N SER A 241 0.77 5.44 12.34
CA SER A 241 0.24 4.75 11.17
C SER A 241 0.19 3.24 11.46
N CYS A 242 -0.88 2.59 11.01
CA CYS A 242 -1.03 1.13 11.05
C CYS A 242 -0.33 0.44 9.88
N PHE A 243 -0.03 1.20 8.83
CA PHE A 243 0.84 0.75 7.75
C PHE A 243 2.27 0.91 8.20
N LEU A 244 3.11 0.01 7.71
CA LEU A 244 4.53 0.01 8.00
C LEU A 244 5.08 1.39 7.64
N ASP A 245 5.60 2.11 8.64
CA ASP A 245 6.00 3.52 8.55
C ASP A 245 7.09 3.75 7.47
N ASP A 246 7.73 2.66 7.02
CA ASP A 246 8.74 2.60 5.98
C ASP A 246 8.20 1.90 4.71
N VAL A 247 8.35 2.57 3.56
CA VAL A 247 7.91 2.08 2.23
C VAL A 247 8.51 0.71 1.93
N LEU A 248 9.80 0.51 2.21
CA LEU A 248 10.50 -0.73 1.91
C LEU A 248 9.96 -1.88 2.75
N THR A 249 9.69 -1.63 4.03
CA THR A 249 9.06 -2.61 4.92
C THR A 249 7.65 -2.96 4.43
N SER A 250 6.85 -1.97 4.01
CA SER A 250 5.52 -2.20 3.39
C SER A 250 5.62 -3.10 2.17
N MET A 251 6.51 -2.77 1.23
CA MET A 251 6.76 -3.55 0.02
C MET A 251 7.17 -4.99 0.34
N GLN A 252 8.13 -5.19 1.25
CA GLN A 252 8.57 -6.52 1.65
C GLN A 252 7.43 -7.35 2.26
N ALA A 253 6.62 -6.76 3.12
CA ALA A 253 5.46 -7.44 3.70
C ALA A 253 4.42 -7.82 2.63
N GLN A 254 4.17 -6.94 1.66
CA GLN A 254 3.28 -7.20 0.54
C GLN A 254 3.81 -8.30 -0.38
N GLU A 255 5.10 -8.31 -0.68
CA GLU A 255 5.74 -9.36 -1.48
C GLU A 255 5.68 -10.72 -0.80
N CYS A 256 5.90 -10.77 0.52
CA CYS A 256 5.73 -11.98 1.31
C CYS A 256 4.28 -12.48 1.24
N LEU A 257 3.31 -11.59 1.48
CA LEU A 257 1.89 -11.94 1.43
C LEU A 257 1.43 -12.40 0.03
N ALA A 258 1.94 -11.76 -1.02
CA ALA A 258 1.61 -12.10 -2.41
C ALA A 258 2.12 -13.49 -2.82
N LYS A 259 3.24 -13.94 -2.25
CA LYS A 259 3.83 -15.27 -2.53
C LYS A 259 3.12 -16.40 -1.80
N GLU A 260 2.31 -16.11 -0.79
CA GLU A 260 1.59 -17.15 -0.06
C GLU A 260 0.51 -17.81 -0.95
N PRO A 261 0.36 -19.14 -0.89
CA PRO A 261 -0.70 -19.82 -1.63
C PRO A 261 -2.10 -19.34 -1.22
N LEU A 262 -3.02 -19.20 -2.18
CA LEU A 262 -4.37 -18.68 -1.90
C LEU A 262 -5.15 -19.53 -0.88
N HIS A 263 -4.88 -20.84 -0.77
CA HIS A 263 -5.52 -21.71 0.22
C HIS A 263 -5.15 -21.40 1.69
N MET A 264 -4.14 -20.55 1.91
CA MET A 264 -3.76 -20.04 3.24
C MET A 264 -4.59 -18.82 3.66
N PHE A 265 -5.55 -18.40 2.82
CA PHE A 265 -6.41 -17.26 3.05
C PHE A 265 -7.86 -17.71 3.17
N ASP A 266 -8.54 -17.20 4.19
CA ASP A 266 -9.98 -17.35 4.31
C ASP A 266 -10.67 -16.38 3.36
N ARG A 267 -11.64 -16.87 2.58
CA ARG A 267 -12.44 -15.99 1.73
C ARG A 267 -13.30 -15.09 2.61
N PHE A 268 -13.13 -13.78 2.48
CA PHE A 268 -14.05 -12.84 3.09
C PHE A 268 -15.36 -12.84 2.30
N THR A 269 -16.45 -13.05 3.01
CA THR A 269 -17.80 -12.91 2.49
C THR A 269 -18.54 -12.02 3.45
N ILE A 270 -19.25 -11.02 2.92
CA ILE A 270 -20.19 -10.25 3.72
C ILE A 270 -21.32 -11.23 4.06
N GLN A 271 -21.31 -11.78 5.27
CA GLN A 271 -22.53 -12.36 5.80
C GLN A 271 -23.48 -11.19 5.98
N ASN A 272 -24.51 -11.12 5.13
CA ASN A 272 -25.66 -10.28 5.41
C ASN A 272 -26.27 -10.83 6.71
N GLU A 273 -25.81 -10.33 7.86
CA GLU A 273 -26.53 -10.46 9.11
C GLU A 273 -27.84 -9.68 8.92
N LEU A 274 -28.89 -10.44 8.62
CA LEU A 274 -30.29 -10.02 8.68
C LEU A 274 -30.67 -9.61 10.10
#